data_AF-U4QD33-F1
#
_entry.id   AF-U4QD33-F1
#
_cell.length_a   1.000
_cell.length_b   1.000
_cell.length_c   1.000
_cell.angle_alpha   90.00
_cell.angle_beta   90.00
_cell.angle_gamma   90.00
#
_symmetry.space_group_name_H-M   'P 1'
#
loop_
_entity.id
_entity.type
_entity.pdbx_description
1 polymer ?
#
loop_
_entity_poly.entity_id
_entity_poly.type
_entity_poly.pdbx_seq_one_letter_code
_entity_poly.pdbx_strand_id
1 'polypeptide(L)'
;MSDHDQERLFEDYWLPIEDKLRRDNSNHAMDAFFRQFIIMKKNSVVAERKVYQTFVDTFKNENLSHEQALKEIKDYAELYASFMYPAESSYNDDIKTDLASLNRINQSTSYPFFLHVFHDYENNEIDEETLTKVIHLITIYLIRRTICDVPSNSLLGFFASYYARTFKLTKNNKKYYEAINKYLFVQQNQNEVPDDNQLKNALIHSKLYLNKGLCDLIMLDIENGNSKEKLNSEDLTIEHIMPQTMSKSWRKNISDEEHDEFVHTLGNLSITGYNSEMSNKSFAEKKHILEENSKAIILNKDVVDKDEWTIADIKARAERLADILLNRYELNPIEDSRIEFEAVDKIGLDNLDATTGRKLVSFTLEGSKYPVKYFKDVPLQVIQILDQDNPDLLKSLVGLTWKGTLNNANQNNSFIICQEKDIDDKLKWSYSKVRDDIYVMTGGSAHRNMHVLKQIIEAYKIPKDEFYLSVKVKEN
;
A
#
# COMPACT_ATOMS: atom_id res chain seq x y z
N MET A 1 -26.39 -2.51 -31.69
CA MET A 1 -27.09 -1.71 -30.67
C MET A 1 -27.82 -0.59 -31.38
N SER A 2 -29.10 -0.41 -31.11
CA SER A 2 -29.88 0.74 -31.58
C SER A 2 -29.60 1.96 -30.69
N ASP A 3 -29.94 3.17 -31.16
CA ASP A 3 -29.77 4.41 -30.36
C ASP A 3 -30.58 4.34 -29.05
N HIS A 4 -31.75 3.70 -29.06
CA HIS A 4 -32.58 3.47 -27.88
C HIS A 4 -31.92 2.49 -26.87
N ASP A 5 -31.10 1.55 -27.35
CA ASP A 5 -30.32 0.68 -26.45
C ASP A 5 -29.15 1.45 -25.81
N GLN A 6 -28.58 2.44 -26.52
CA GLN A 6 -27.50 3.27 -25.98
C GLN A 6 -28.01 4.23 -24.90
N GLU A 7 -29.15 4.88 -25.13
CA GLU A 7 -29.76 5.79 -24.17
C GLU A 7 -30.14 5.06 -22.88
N ARG A 8 -30.79 3.89 -22.97
CA ARG A 8 -31.09 3.06 -21.80
C ARG A 8 -29.82 2.64 -21.04
N LEU A 9 -28.78 2.17 -21.74
CA LEU A 9 -27.54 1.75 -21.08
C LEU A 9 -26.83 2.91 -20.38
N PHE A 10 -26.90 4.10 -20.96
CA PHE A 10 -26.38 5.30 -20.35
C PHE A 10 -27.17 5.66 -19.08
N GLU A 11 -28.51 5.70 -19.16
CA GLU A 11 -29.37 6.07 -18.04
C GLU A 11 -29.36 5.06 -16.89
N ASP A 12 -29.47 3.77 -17.18
CA ASP A 12 -29.65 2.72 -16.16
C ASP A 12 -28.33 2.34 -15.45
N TYR A 13 -27.19 2.54 -16.13
CA TYR A 13 -25.89 2.06 -15.66
C TYR A 13 -24.82 3.13 -15.56
N TRP A 14 -24.58 3.91 -16.62
CA TRP A 14 -23.49 4.89 -16.62
C TRP A 14 -23.78 6.09 -15.70
N LEU A 15 -24.96 6.69 -15.80
CA LEU A 15 -25.35 7.82 -14.95
C LEU A 15 -25.25 7.50 -13.44
N PRO A 16 -25.74 6.34 -12.94
CA PRO A 16 -25.53 5.96 -11.53
C PRO A 16 -24.06 5.86 -11.09
N ILE A 17 -23.18 5.39 -11.98
CA ILE A 17 -21.73 5.33 -11.71
C ILE A 17 -21.18 6.76 -11.59
N GLU A 18 -21.54 7.62 -12.54
CA GLU A 18 -21.11 9.01 -12.59
C GLU A 18 -21.60 9.79 -11.36
N ASP A 19 -22.87 9.65 -10.99
CA ASP A 19 -23.46 10.34 -9.84
C ASP A 19 -22.82 9.92 -8.50
N LYS A 20 -22.44 8.64 -8.35
CA LYS A 20 -21.81 8.14 -7.12
C LYS A 20 -20.35 8.56 -7.00
N LEU A 21 -19.61 8.56 -8.10
CA LEU A 21 -18.16 8.75 -8.08
C LEU A 21 -17.74 10.19 -8.39
N ARG A 22 -18.50 10.95 -9.18
CA ARG A 22 -18.16 12.32 -9.57
C ARG A 22 -18.74 13.34 -8.59
N ARG A 23 -17.95 13.70 -7.57
CA ARG A 23 -18.21 14.87 -6.73
C ARG A 23 -17.48 16.10 -7.26
N ASP A 24 -18.07 17.28 -7.09
CA ASP A 24 -17.49 18.58 -7.46
C ASP A 24 -17.04 18.72 -8.93
N ASN A 25 -17.74 18.03 -9.85
CA ASN A 25 -17.40 17.97 -11.28
C ASN A 25 -15.98 17.44 -11.58
N SER A 26 -15.37 16.69 -10.66
CA SER A 26 -14.03 16.11 -10.83
C SER A 26 -14.09 14.63 -11.21
N ASN A 27 -13.40 14.26 -12.29
CA ASN A 27 -13.31 12.86 -12.74
C ASN A 27 -12.27 12.02 -11.97
N HIS A 28 -11.53 12.63 -11.03
CA HIS A 28 -10.41 11.97 -10.35
C HIS A 28 -10.81 10.65 -9.65
N ALA A 29 -11.95 10.64 -8.94
CA ALA A 29 -12.43 9.43 -8.26
C ALA A 29 -12.86 8.34 -9.24
N MET A 30 -13.41 8.73 -10.41
CA MET A 30 -13.80 7.81 -11.46
C MET A 30 -12.57 7.17 -12.13
N ASP A 31 -11.55 7.97 -12.45
CA ASP A 31 -10.29 7.47 -13.03
C ASP A 31 -9.56 6.54 -12.05
N ALA A 32 -9.54 6.91 -10.76
CA ALA A 32 -8.99 6.07 -9.70
C ALA A 32 -9.76 4.74 -9.58
N PHE A 33 -11.10 4.77 -9.61
CA PHE A 33 -11.93 3.57 -9.59
C PHE A 33 -11.58 2.61 -10.74
N PHE A 34 -11.59 3.08 -11.99
CA PHE A 34 -11.29 2.22 -13.15
C PHE A 34 -9.89 1.60 -13.06
N ARG A 35 -8.92 2.34 -12.53
CA ARG A 35 -7.57 1.81 -12.27
C ARG A 35 -7.60 0.70 -11.23
N GLN A 36 -8.23 0.91 -10.08
CA GLN A 36 -8.30 -0.12 -9.01
C GLN A 36 -9.10 -1.35 -9.46
N PHE A 37 -10.20 -1.14 -10.18
CA PHE A 37 -11.03 -2.19 -10.76
C PHE A 37 -10.24 -3.07 -11.74
N ILE A 38 -9.44 -2.46 -12.63
CA ILE A 38 -8.61 -3.22 -13.57
C ILE A 38 -7.47 -3.96 -12.88
N ILE A 39 -6.86 -3.36 -11.85
CA ILE A 39 -5.85 -4.04 -11.03
C ILE A 39 -6.44 -5.26 -10.34
N MET A 40 -7.64 -5.13 -9.76
CA MET A 40 -8.40 -6.24 -9.16
C MET A 40 -8.66 -7.35 -10.20
N LYS A 41 -9.25 -7.02 -11.35
CA LYS A 41 -9.55 -7.99 -12.43
C LYS A 41 -8.30 -8.73 -12.92
N LYS A 42 -7.16 -8.06 -13.02
CA LYS A 42 -5.89 -8.67 -13.49
C LYS A 42 -5.11 -9.38 -12.40
N ASN A 43 -5.41 -9.13 -11.13
CA ASN A 43 -4.62 -9.57 -9.99
C ASN A 43 -3.13 -9.16 -10.09
N SER A 44 -2.86 -8.01 -10.72
CA SER A 44 -1.51 -7.49 -10.98
C SER A 44 -1.54 -5.98 -11.21
N VAL A 45 -0.43 -5.30 -10.92
CA VAL A 45 -0.31 -3.85 -11.13
C VAL A 45 -0.48 -3.51 -12.62
N VAL A 46 -1.25 -2.46 -12.88
CA VAL A 46 -1.43 -1.89 -14.21
C VAL A 46 -1.02 -0.42 -14.17
N ALA A 47 -0.12 -0.05 -15.09
CA ALA A 47 0.32 1.33 -15.25
C ALA A 47 -0.84 2.21 -15.72
N GLU A 48 -0.91 3.43 -15.21
CA GLU A 48 -2.01 4.36 -15.46
C GLU A 48 -2.30 4.56 -16.95
N ARG A 49 -1.26 4.81 -17.75
CA ARG A 49 -1.37 4.96 -19.22
C ARG A 49 -1.90 3.74 -19.97
N LYS A 50 -1.85 2.56 -19.36
CA LYS A 50 -2.32 1.29 -19.93
C LYS A 50 -3.70 0.88 -19.42
N VAL A 51 -4.30 1.61 -18.47
CA VAL A 51 -5.59 1.24 -17.86
C VAL A 51 -6.67 1.12 -18.93
N TYR A 52 -6.85 2.13 -19.79
CA TYR A 52 -7.86 2.11 -20.85
C TYR A 52 -7.68 0.92 -21.82
N GLN A 53 -6.46 0.72 -22.33
CA GLN A 53 -6.19 -0.39 -23.24
C GLN A 53 -6.43 -1.75 -22.57
N THR A 54 -5.96 -1.90 -21.33
CA THR A 54 -6.14 -3.14 -20.55
C THR A 54 -7.61 -3.40 -20.24
N PHE A 55 -8.39 -2.35 -19.97
CA PHE A 55 -9.83 -2.41 -19.79
C PHE A 55 -10.50 -2.96 -21.05
N VAL A 56 -10.25 -2.33 -22.21
CA VAL A 56 -10.81 -2.76 -23.49
C VAL A 56 -10.45 -4.21 -23.82
N ASP A 57 -9.18 -4.60 -23.60
CA ASP A 57 -8.73 -5.97 -23.85
C ASP A 57 -9.36 -6.99 -22.90
N THR A 58 -9.68 -6.60 -21.66
CA THR A 58 -10.32 -7.49 -20.68
C THR A 58 -11.74 -7.82 -21.11
N PHE A 59 -12.57 -6.81 -21.37
CA PHE A 59 -13.96 -7.03 -21.76
C PHE A 59 -14.13 -7.67 -23.14
N LYS A 60 -13.20 -7.41 -24.08
CA LYS A 60 -13.19 -8.12 -25.37
C LYS A 60 -12.94 -9.62 -25.24
N ASN A 61 -12.09 -10.03 -24.29
CA ASN A 61 -11.75 -11.44 -24.10
C ASN A 61 -12.83 -12.22 -23.31
N GLU A 62 -13.63 -11.54 -22.48
CA GLU A 62 -14.65 -12.17 -21.64
C GLU A 62 -15.96 -12.49 -22.40
N ASN A 63 -16.10 -12.07 -23.67
CA ASN A 63 -17.31 -12.27 -24.49
C ASN A 63 -18.62 -11.81 -23.81
N LEU A 64 -18.54 -10.81 -22.91
CA LEU A 64 -19.70 -10.24 -22.23
C LEU A 64 -20.49 -9.32 -23.16
N SER A 65 -21.80 -9.23 -22.94
CA SER A 65 -22.60 -8.16 -23.55
C SER A 65 -22.25 -6.80 -22.92
N HIS A 66 -22.49 -5.70 -23.64
CA HIS A 66 -22.28 -4.35 -23.12
C HIS A 66 -23.07 -4.11 -21.82
N GLU A 67 -24.29 -4.65 -21.73
CA GLU A 67 -25.12 -4.55 -20.52
C GLU A 67 -24.52 -5.32 -19.34
N GLN A 68 -24.03 -6.54 -19.56
CA GLN A 68 -23.40 -7.32 -18.49
C GLN A 68 -22.14 -6.64 -17.97
N ALA A 69 -21.32 -6.09 -18.87
CA ALA A 69 -20.13 -5.33 -18.51
C ALA A 69 -20.48 -4.08 -17.70
N LEU A 70 -21.47 -3.29 -18.15
CA LEU A 70 -21.91 -2.08 -17.46
C LEU A 70 -22.54 -2.39 -16.10
N LYS A 71 -23.30 -3.49 -15.99
CA LYS A 71 -23.84 -3.96 -14.71
C LYS A 71 -22.72 -4.27 -13.74
N GLU A 72 -21.73 -5.06 -14.15
CA GLU A 72 -20.59 -5.40 -13.30
C GLU A 72 -19.84 -4.14 -12.84
N ILE A 73 -19.56 -3.21 -13.76
CA ILE A 73 -18.87 -1.95 -13.42
C ILE A 73 -19.70 -1.14 -12.41
N LYS A 74 -21.02 -1.10 -12.57
CA LYS A 74 -21.93 -0.43 -11.63
C LYS A 74 -21.85 -1.05 -10.25
N ASP A 75 -21.95 -2.37 -10.14
CA ASP A 75 -21.90 -3.09 -8.87
C ASP A 75 -20.57 -2.79 -8.14
N TYR A 76 -19.43 -2.82 -8.84
CA TYR A 76 -18.14 -2.47 -8.25
C TYR A 76 -17.95 -0.97 -7.95
N ALA A 77 -18.58 -0.09 -8.73
CA ALA A 77 -18.58 1.35 -8.46
C ALA A 77 -19.34 1.67 -7.16
N GLU A 78 -20.42 0.94 -6.88
CA GLU A 78 -21.16 1.05 -5.62
C GLU A 78 -20.30 0.62 -4.42
N LEU A 79 -19.58 -0.50 -4.55
CA LEU A 79 -18.60 -0.92 -3.53
C LEU A 79 -17.51 0.14 -3.33
N TYR A 80 -16.91 0.63 -4.42
CA TYR A 80 -15.86 1.63 -4.33
C TYR A 80 -16.32 2.95 -3.69
N ALA A 81 -17.56 3.37 -3.97
CA ALA A 81 -18.15 4.55 -3.34
C ALA A 81 -18.25 4.39 -1.82
N SER A 82 -18.54 3.19 -1.32
CA SER A 82 -18.55 2.91 0.13
C SER A 82 -17.17 3.09 0.79
N PHE A 83 -16.09 2.84 0.05
CA PHE A 83 -14.72 3.02 0.56
C PHE A 83 -14.38 4.50 0.65
N MET A 84 -14.78 5.29 -0.36
CA MET A 84 -14.53 6.73 -0.42
C MET A 84 -15.41 7.51 0.57
N TYR A 85 -16.65 7.06 0.77
CA TYR A 85 -17.65 7.75 1.60
C TYR A 85 -18.28 6.78 2.62
N PRO A 86 -17.51 6.31 3.62
CA PRO A 86 -17.98 5.27 4.53
C PRO A 86 -19.24 5.66 5.30
N ALA A 87 -19.35 6.93 5.70
CA ALA A 87 -20.50 7.46 6.43
C ALA A 87 -21.84 7.31 5.68
N GLU A 88 -21.81 7.28 4.35
CA GLU A 88 -23.00 7.15 3.50
C GLU A 88 -23.33 5.69 3.15
N SER A 89 -22.45 4.75 3.50
CA SER A 89 -22.63 3.33 3.19
C SER A 89 -23.64 2.64 4.10
N SER A 90 -24.14 1.48 3.67
CA SER A 90 -25.06 0.64 4.45
C SER A 90 -24.34 -0.35 5.38
N TYR A 91 -23.01 -0.40 5.37
CA TYR A 91 -22.23 -1.31 6.22
C TYR A 91 -22.29 -0.91 7.70
N ASN A 92 -21.94 -1.83 8.59
CA ASN A 92 -21.89 -1.56 10.03
C ASN A 92 -20.85 -0.49 10.40
N ASP A 93 -20.99 0.04 11.62
CA ASP A 93 -20.18 1.15 12.12
C ASP A 93 -18.69 0.81 12.26
N ASP A 94 -18.34 -0.47 12.49
CA ASP A 94 -16.95 -0.90 12.60
C ASP A 94 -16.24 -0.82 11.24
N ILE A 95 -16.86 -1.37 10.18
CA ILE A 95 -16.35 -1.27 8.81
C ILE A 95 -16.24 0.20 8.39
N LYS A 96 -17.27 1.01 8.70
CA LYS A 96 -17.25 2.44 8.39
C LYS A 96 -16.10 3.16 9.08
N THR A 97 -15.86 2.84 10.34
CA THR A 97 -14.76 3.41 11.14
C THR A 97 -13.42 3.02 10.53
N ASP A 98 -13.23 1.75 10.19
CA ASP A 98 -11.97 1.27 9.59
C ASP A 98 -11.68 1.92 8.23
N LEU A 99 -12.68 2.02 7.35
CA LEU A 99 -12.55 2.70 6.05
C LEU A 99 -12.30 4.21 6.23
N ALA A 100 -12.95 4.85 7.20
CA ALA A 100 -12.71 6.26 7.51
C ALA A 100 -11.28 6.49 8.02
N SER A 101 -10.75 5.57 8.84
CA SER A 101 -9.36 5.58 9.29
C SER A 101 -8.40 5.50 8.12
N LEU A 102 -8.62 4.58 7.16
CA LEU A 102 -7.82 4.47 5.94
C LEU A 102 -7.85 5.73 5.08
N ASN A 103 -9.03 6.33 4.90
CA ASN A 103 -9.17 7.61 4.21
C ASN A 103 -8.38 8.72 4.91
N ARG A 104 -8.41 8.78 6.24
CA ARG A 104 -7.70 9.79 7.03
C ARG A 104 -6.18 9.73 6.85
N ILE A 105 -5.63 8.53 6.66
CA ILE A 105 -4.20 8.31 6.38
C ILE A 105 -3.89 8.20 4.88
N ASN A 106 -4.84 8.49 4.00
CA ASN A 106 -4.73 8.42 2.53
C ASN A 106 -4.26 7.05 2.00
N GLN A 107 -4.69 5.95 2.62
CA GLN A 107 -4.31 4.59 2.26
C GLN A 107 -5.37 3.91 1.38
N SER A 108 -5.34 4.18 0.07
CA SER A 108 -6.23 3.55 -0.93
C SER A 108 -5.63 2.32 -1.63
N THR A 109 -4.39 1.95 -1.30
CA THR A 109 -3.65 0.87 -1.98
C THR A 109 -4.26 -0.52 -1.75
N SER A 110 -5.06 -0.70 -0.69
CA SER A 110 -5.80 -1.93 -0.38
C SER A 110 -7.09 -2.09 -1.17
N TYR A 111 -7.56 -1.07 -1.88
CA TYR A 111 -8.89 -1.10 -2.51
C TYR A 111 -9.09 -2.22 -3.55
N PRO A 112 -8.09 -2.61 -4.37
CA PRO A 112 -8.24 -3.79 -5.23
C PRO A 112 -8.53 -5.07 -4.47
N PHE A 113 -7.95 -5.22 -3.28
CA PHE A 113 -8.21 -6.37 -2.41
C PHE A 113 -9.60 -6.26 -1.77
N PHE A 114 -9.98 -5.07 -1.28
CA PHE A 114 -11.32 -4.85 -0.73
C PHE A 114 -12.44 -5.05 -1.75
N LEU A 115 -12.25 -4.65 -3.01
CA LEU A 115 -13.24 -4.91 -4.05
C LEU A 115 -13.57 -6.41 -4.18
N HIS A 116 -12.57 -7.30 -4.09
CA HIS A 116 -12.83 -8.75 -4.05
C HIS A 116 -13.60 -9.15 -2.78
N VAL A 117 -13.14 -8.75 -1.60
CA VAL A 117 -13.73 -9.16 -0.31
C VAL A 117 -15.17 -8.68 -0.15
N PHE A 118 -15.45 -7.43 -0.51
CA PHE A 118 -16.81 -6.89 -0.46
C PHE A 118 -17.71 -7.56 -1.50
N HIS A 119 -17.20 -7.88 -2.69
CA HIS A 119 -17.96 -8.62 -3.68
C HIS A 119 -18.34 -10.03 -3.19
N ASP A 120 -17.42 -10.74 -2.51
CA ASP A 120 -17.71 -12.02 -1.88
C ASP A 120 -18.82 -11.89 -0.81
N TYR A 121 -18.83 -10.80 -0.05
CA TYR A 121 -19.88 -10.51 0.92
C TYR A 121 -21.24 -10.24 0.26
N GLU A 122 -21.30 -9.37 -0.76
CA GLU A 122 -22.55 -9.09 -1.49
C GLU A 122 -23.13 -10.34 -2.17
N ASN A 123 -22.27 -11.29 -2.54
CA ASN A 123 -22.66 -12.59 -3.09
C ASN A 123 -22.99 -13.66 -2.02
N ASN A 124 -22.95 -13.31 -0.73
CA ASN A 124 -23.19 -14.20 0.41
C ASN A 124 -22.17 -15.37 0.52
N GLU A 125 -20.94 -15.18 0.04
CA GLU A 125 -19.86 -16.16 0.24
C GLU A 125 -19.23 -16.06 1.64
N ILE A 126 -19.29 -14.87 2.25
CA ILE A 126 -18.86 -14.59 3.61
C ILE A 126 -19.95 -13.84 4.38
N ASP A 127 -19.93 -13.96 5.71
CA ASP A 127 -20.82 -13.19 6.59
C ASP A 127 -20.24 -11.83 6.98
N GLU A 128 -21.08 -10.99 7.59
CA GLU A 128 -20.70 -9.64 8.03
C GLU A 128 -19.58 -9.68 9.07
N GLU A 129 -19.57 -10.68 9.98
CA GLU A 129 -18.53 -10.83 10.99
C GLU A 129 -17.16 -11.07 10.34
N THR A 130 -17.10 -11.94 9.33
CA THR A 130 -15.89 -12.22 8.56
C THR A 130 -15.42 -11.00 7.79
N LEU A 131 -16.34 -10.27 7.14
CA LEU A 131 -16.02 -9.02 6.45
C LEU A 131 -15.39 -8.02 7.43
N THR A 132 -16.05 -7.73 8.55
CA THR A 132 -15.55 -6.79 9.58
C THR A 132 -14.14 -7.19 10.05
N LYS A 133 -13.91 -8.46 10.36
CA LYS A 133 -12.58 -8.95 10.80
C LYS A 133 -11.50 -8.75 9.73
N VAL A 134 -11.82 -8.98 8.45
CA VAL A 134 -10.86 -8.79 7.34
C VAL A 134 -10.54 -7.32 7.15
N ILE A 135 -11.53 -6.43 7.13
CA ILE A 135 -11.30 -4.99 6.95
C ILE A 135 -10.48 -4.45 8.13
N HIS A 136 -10.83 -4.82 9.36
CA HIS A 136 -10.10 -4.43 10.54
C HIS A 136 -8.62 -4.87 10.51
N LEU A 137 -8.35 -6.14 10.17
CA LEU A 137 -6.99 -6.67 10.03
C LEU A 137 -6.13 -5.83 9.06
N ILE A 138 -6.67 -5.52 7.89
CA ILE A 138 -5.94 -4.76 6.87
C ILE A 138 -5.76 -3.30 7.28
N THR A 139 -6.76 -2.71 7.92
CA THR A 139 -6.70 -1.34 8.46
C THR A 139 -5.61 -1.22 9.52
N ILE A 140 -5.60 -2.10 10.52
CA ILE A 140 -4.57 -2.09 11.56
C ILE A 140 -3.19 -2.36 10.96
N TYR A 141 -3.04 -3.29 10.01
CA TYR A 141 -1.77 -3.51 9.31
C TYR A 141 -1.24 -2.24 8.64
N LEU A 142 -2.09 -1.50 7.91
CA LEU A 142 -1.71 -0.27 7.24
C LEU A 142 -1.39 0.86 8.23
N ILE A 143 -2.14 0.97 9.33
CA ILE A 143 -1.85 1.93 10.42
C ILE A 143 -0.48 1.62 11.04
N ARG A 144 -0.20 0.35 11.40
CA ARG A 144 1.10 -0.06 11.96
C ARG A 144 2.26 0.31 11.05
N ARG A 145 2.12 0.06 9.74
CA ARG A 145 3.13 0.44 8.74
C ARG A 145 3.34 1.94 8.66
N THR A 146 2.26 2.72 8.70
CA THR A 146 2.32 4.18 8.63
C THR A 146 2.99 4.76 9.87
N ILE A 147 2.76 4.17 11.06
CA ILE A 147 3.44 4.53 12.30
C ILE A 147 4.94 4.20 12.24
N CYS A 148 5.28 3.02 11.74
CA CYS A 148 6.65 2.53 11.65
C CYS A 148 7.43 3.12 10.45
N ASP A 149 6.83 4.06 9.71
CA ASP A 149 7.40 4.69 8.52
C ASP A 149 7.89 3.67 7.46
N VAL A 150 7.15 2.56 7.31
CA VAL A 150 7.50 1.54 6.32
C VAL A 150 7.07 2.01 4.94
N PRO A 151 7.96 2.02 3.92
CA PRO A 151 7.63 2.50 2.58
C PRO A 151 6.40 1.83 1.97
N SER A 152 5.60 2.59 1.23
CA SER A 152 4.35 2.13 0.60
C SER A 152 4.52 1.61 -0.83
N ASN A 153 5.73 1.68 -1.41
CA ASN A 153 5.99 1.39 -2.83
C ASN A 153 5.60 -0.04 -3.23
N SER A 154 5.72 -0.99 -2.30
CA SER A 154 5.41 -2.40 -2.50
C SER A 154 3.92 -2.74 -2.34
N LEU A 155 3.13 -1.88 -1.69
CA LEU A 155 1.78 -2.20 -1.23
C LEU A 155 0.82 -2.45 -2.39
N LEU A 156 0.88 -1.63 -3.45
CA LEU A 156 -0.02 -1.79 -4.59
C LEU A 156 0.17 -3.16 -5.26
N GLY A 157 1.41 -3.61 -5.45
CA GLY A 157 1.70 -4.93 -6.01
C GLY A 157 1.35 -6.08 -5.06
N PHE A 158 1.49 -5.86 -3.75
CA PHE A 158 1.02 -6.81 -2.74
C PHE A 158 -0.49 -6.99 -2.83
N PHE A 159 -1.28 -5.93 -2.61
CA PHE A 159 -2.74 -5.99 -2.59
C PHE A 159 -3.35 -6.40 -3.93
N ALA A 160 -2.75 -6.01 -5.06
CA ALA A 160 -3.16 -6.48 -6.38
C ALA A 160 -3.16 -8.01 -6.50
N SER A 161 -2.17 -8.69 -5.90
CA SER A 161 -2.03 -10.15 -6.01
C SER A 161 -2.46 -10.92 -4.77
N TYR A 162 -2.86 -10.20 -3.71
CA TYR A 162 -3.08 -10.77 -2.39
C TYR A 162 -4.24 -11.76 -2.38
N TYR A 163 -5.43 -11.33 -2.82
CA TYR A 163 -6.63 -12.15 -2.87
C TYR A 163 -6.40 -13.46 -3.67
N ALA A 164 -5.95 -13.32 -4.91
CA ALA A 164 -5.72 -14.45 -5.81
C ALA A 164 -4.69 -15.46 -5.29
N ARG A 165 -3.74 -15.03 -4.46
CA ARG A 165 -2.74 -15.95 -3.87
C ARG A 165 -3.24 -16.64 -2.62
N THR A 166 -3.96 -15.92 -1.77
CA THR A 166 -4.57 -16.49 -0.57
C THR A 166 -5.54 -17.61 -0.94
N PHE A 167 -6.38 -17.39 -1.97
CA PHE A 167 -7.43 -18.32 -2.38
C PHE A 167 -7.09 -19.18 -3.60
N LYS A 168 -5.82 -19.21 -4.02
CA LYS A 168 -5.37 -20.10 -5.10
C LYS A 168 -5.66 -21.57 -4.80
N LEU A 169 -5.52 -21.97 -3.53
CA LEU A 169 -5.95 -23.26 -3.04
C LEU A 169 -7.36 -23.11 -2.47
N THR A 170 -8.38 -23.61 -3.18
CA THR A 170 -9.80 -23.45 -2.83
C THR A 170 -10.19 -23.98 -1.45
N LYS A 171 -9.37 -24.84 -0.85
CA LYS A 171 -9.54 -25.27 0.56
C LYS A 171 -9.48 -24.10 1.55
N ASN A 172 -8.76 -23.02 1.20
CA ASN A 172 -8.61 -21.84 2.04
C ASN A 172 -9.91 -21.03 2.14
N ASN A 173 -10.81 -21.13 1.15
CA ASN A 173 -12.10 -20.43 1.15
C ASN A 173 -12.96 -20.80 2.38
N LYS A 174 -12.81 -22.02 2.92
CA LYS A 174 -13.51 -22.47 4.13
C LYS A 174 -13.01 -21.83 5.43
N LYS A 175 -11.90 -21.09 5.36
CA LYS A 175 -11.21 -20.45 6.47
C LYS A 175 -10.76 -19.06 6.05
N TYR A 176 -11.75 -18.29 5.61
CA TYR A 176 -11.54 -17.09 4.81
C TYR A 176 -10.65 -16.08 5.53
N TYR A 177 -11.06 -15.68 6.74
CA TYR A 177 -10.30 -14.75 7.58
C TYR A 177 -8.93 -15.32 7.96
N GLU A 178 -8.87 -16.58 8.39
CA GLU A 178 -7.63 -17.19 8.85
C GLU A 178 -6.60 -17.34 7.72
N ALA A 179 -7.06 -17.59 6.50
CA ALA A 179 -6.19 -17.65 5.32
C ALA A 179 -5.61 -16.29 4.98
N ILE A 180 -6.43 -15.23 5.01
CA ILE A 180 -5.97 -13.85 4.81
C ILE A 180 -4.95 -13.48 5.89
N ASN A 181 -5.31 -13.62 7.16
CA ASN A 181 -4.42 -13.35 8.29
C ASN A 181 -3.08 -14.09 8.15
N LYS A 182 -3.12 -15.41 7.99
CA LYS A 182 -1.90 -16.21 7.87
C LYS A 182 -1.05 -15.78 6.66
N TYR A 183 -1.68 -15.47 5.52
CA TYR A 183 -0.93 -15.04 4.34
C TYR A 183 -0.24 -13.69 4.56
N LEU A 184 -0.85 -12.77 5.31
CA LEU A 184 -0.23 -11.49 5.67
C LEU A 184 1.04 -11.70 6.50
N PHE A 185 0.99 -12.58 7.50
CA PHE A 185 2.11 -12.81 8.41
C PHE A 185 3.25 -13.66 7.85
N VAL A 186 3.05 -14.41 6.77
CA VAL A 186 4.16 -15.15 6.11
C VAL A 186 5.00 -14.28 5.17
N GLN A 187 4.69 -12.99 5.02
CA GLN A 187 5.49 -12.10 4.18
C GLN A 187 6.87 -11.86 4.79
N GLN A 188 7.92 -12.25 4.08
CA GLN A 188 9.34 -12.04 4.47
C GLN A 188 10.00 -11.02 3.52
N ASN A 189 9.38 -9.87 3.33
CA ASN A 189 9.85 -8.82 2.41
C ASN A 189 9.38 -7.45 2.92
N GLN A 190 9.49 -6.40 2.10
CA GLN A 190 9.03 -5.05 2.46
C GLN A 190 7.54 -4.96 2.89
N ASN A 191 6.73 -5.99 2.67
CA ASN A 191 5.32 -6.12 3.11
C ASN A 191 5.16 -6.91 4.43
N GLU A 192 6.24 -7.18 5.15
CA GLU A 192 6.16 -7.79 6.49
C GLU A 192 5.34 -6.91 7.45
N VAL A 193 4.64 -7.56 8.38
CA VAL A 193 3.87 -6.88 9.42
C VAL A 193 4.86 -6.37 10.47
N PRO A 194 4.90 -5.05 10.75
CA PRO A 194 5.76 -4.54 11.81
C PRO A 194 5.40 -5.18 13.15
N ASP A 195 6.38 -5.69 13.90
CA ASP A 195 6.14 -6.32 15.20
C ASP A 195 5.83 -5.29 16.31
N ASP A 196 5.43 -5.76 17.48
CA ASP A 196 5.00 -4.87 18.58
C ASP A 196 6.15 -4.03 19.14
N ASN A 197 7.40 -4.52 19.08
CA ASN A 197 8.56 -3.75 19.50
C ASN A 197 8.86 -2.62 18.51
N GLN A 198 8.80 -2.91 17.22
CA GLN A 198 8.93 -1.92 16.15
C GLN A 198 7.84 -0.84 16.27
N LEU A 199 6.60 -1.26 16.50
CA LEU A 199 5.47 -0.36 16.72
C LEU A 199 5.66 0.52 17.95
N LYS A 200 6.02 -0.07 19.10
CA LYS A 200 6.27 0.66 20.34
C LYS A 200 7.38 1.70 20.18
N ASN A 201 8.51 1.28 19.61
CA ASN A 201 9.65 2.15 19.37
C ASN A 201 9.27 3.34 18.46
N ALA A 202 8.55 3.07 17.37
CA ALA A 202 8.09 4.13 16.47
C ALA A 202 7.10 5.09 17.15
N LEU A 203 6.16 4.60 17.94
CA LEU A 203 5.22 5.45 18.69
C LEU A 203 5.91 6.41 19.66
N ILE A 204 6.98 5.97 20.31
CA ILE A 204 7.70 6.77 21.31
C ILE A 204 8.62 7.79 20.66
N HIS A 205 9.32 7.42 19.58
CA HIS A 205 10.44 8.19 19.05
C HIS A 205 10.16 8.93 17.73
N SER A 206 9.13 8.55 16.97
CA SER A 206 8.84 9.19 15.69
C SER A 206 8.23 10.58 15.87
N LYS A 207 8.54 11.49 14.94
CA LYS A 207 7.94 12.84 14.83
C LYS A 207 6.53 12.75 14.21
N LEU A 208 5.59 12.12 14.92
CA LEU A 208 4.22 11.81 14.46
C LEU A 208 3.47 13.02 13.89
N TYR A 209 3.68 14.23 14.44
CA TYR A 209 2.99 15.43 13.96
C TYR A 209 3.27 15.76 12.47
N LEU A 210 4.39 15.29 11.91
CA LEU A 210 4.71 15.48 10.49
C LEU A 210 3.71 14.77 9.58
N ASN A 211 3.08 13.69 10.05
CA ASN A 211 1.95 13.04 9.39
C ASN A 211 0.65 13.42 10.11
N LYS A 212 0.06 14.56 9.73
CA LYS A 212 -1.14 15.11 10.40
C LYS A 212 -2.33 14.14 10.41
N GLY A 213 -2.57 13.41 9.31
CA GLY A 213 -3.68 12.46 9.20
C GLY A 213 -3.53 11.29 10.17
N LEU A 214 -2.32 10.74 10.27
CA LEU A 214 -2.00 9.69 11.25
C LEU A 214 -2.08 10.22 12.68
N CYS A 215 -1.47 11.39 12.94
CA CYS A 215 -1.45 11.98 14.28
C CYS A 215 -2.87 12.21 14.80
N ASP A 216 -3.74 12.78 13.97
CA ASP A 216 -5.13 13.04 14.33
C ASP A 216 -5.92 11.74 14.59
N LEU A 217 -5.74 10.72 13.73
CA LEU A 217 -6.31 9.39 13.96
C LEU A 217 -5.89 8.82 15.33
N ILE A 218 -4.59 8.81 15.61
CA ILE A 218 -4.02 8.27 16.85
C ILE A 218 -4.57 8.99 18.08
N MET A 219 -4.66 10.32 18.03
CA MET A 219 -5.16 11.09 19.16
C MET A 219 -6.61 10.74 19.47
N LEU A 220 -7.46 10.67 18.44
CA LEU A 220 -8.85 10.26 18.60
C LEU A 220 -8.99 8.81 19.08
N ASP A 221 -8.14 7.91 18.59
CA ASP A 221 -8.15 6.50 18.98
C ASP A 221 -7.76 6.29 20.45
N ILE A 222 -6.80 7.07 20.97
CA ILE A 222 -6.46 7.09 22.40
C ILE A 222 -7.63 7.60 23.22
N GLU A 223 -8.21 8.72 22.81
CA GLU A 223 -9.18 9.44 23.61
C GLU A 223 -10.57 8.78 23.60
N ASN A 224 -11.04 8.36 22.43
CA ASN A 224 -12.36 7.74 22.29
C ASN A 224 -12.37 6.34 22.87
N GLY A 225 -11.24 5.62 22.83
CA GLY A 225 -11.18 4.28 23.38
C GLY A 225 -12.28 3.38 22.78
N ASN A 226 -13.02 2.71 23.67
CA ASN A 226 -14.22 1.93 23.32
C ASN A 226 -15.51 2.67 23.77
N SER A 227 -15.43 3.98 23.99
CA SER A 227 -16.56 4.80 24.43
C SER A 227 -17.62 4.92 23.33
N LYS A 228 -18.88 4.94 23.74
CA LYS A 228 -20.01 5.29 22.87
C LYS A 228 -20.11 6.79 22.64
N GLU A 229 -19.64 7.58 23.60
CA GLU A 229 -19.50 9.03 23.47
C GLU A 229 -18.12 9.31 22.89
N LYS A 230 -18.09 9.63 21.59
CA LYS A 230 -16.87 9.91 20.85
C LYS A 230 -16.67 11.40 20.67
N LEU A 231 -15.43 11.85 20.84
CA LEU A 231 -14.96 13.13 20.35
C LEU A 231 -14.75 13.06 18.84
N ASN A 232 -15.21 14.10 18.17
CA ASN A 232 -15.03 14.30 16.74
C ASN A 232 -13.93 15.33 16.50
N SER A 233 -13.27 15.22 15.35
CA SER A 233 -12.17 16.10 14.96
C SER A 233 -12.59 17.48 14.48
N GLU A 234 -13.86 17.71 14.12
CA GLU A 234 -14.27 18.91 13.37
C GLU A 234 -13.90 20.21 14.09
N ASP A 235 -14.01 20.23 15.42
CA ASP A 235 -13.69 21.39 16.26
C ASP A 235 -12.38 21.23 17.05
N LEU A 236 -11.62 20.15 16.81
CA LEU A 236 -10.41 19.84 17.57
C LEU A 236 -9.17 19.95 16.69
N THR A 237 -8.09 20.45 17.29
CA THR A 237 -6.79 20.60 16.63
C THR A 237 -5.69 20.01 17.50
N ILE A 238 -4.59 19.60 16.87
CA ILE A 238 -3.44 19.02 17.56
C ILE A 238 -2.66 20.12 18.29
N GLU A 239 -2.64 20.05 19.62
CA GLU A 239 -1.87 20.94 20.48
C GLU A 239 -0.51 20.36 20.85
N HIS A 240 0.48 21.24 20.95
CA HIS A 240 1.81 20.92 21.44
C HIS A 240 1.97 21.43 22.86
N ILE A 241 2.07 20.54 23.85
CA ILE A 241 2.19 20.94 25.26
C ILE A 241 3.43 21.82 25.44
N MET A 242 4.60 21.28 25.09
CA MET A 242 5.80 22.07 24.81
C MET A 242 5.65 22.68 23.40
N PRO A 243 5.60 24.01 23.26
CA PRO A 243 5.25 24.68 22.01
C PRO A 243 6.32 24.50 20.92
N GLN A 244 5.90 24.60 19.65
CA GLN A 244 6.80 24.61 18.51
C GLN A 244 7.82 25.77 18.55
N THR A 245 7.39 26.93 19.05
CA THR A 245 8.30 28.06 19.28
C THR A 245 8.60 28.21 20.76
N MET A 246 9.82 27.88 21.15
CA MET A 246 10.28 27.97 22.54
C MET A 246 10.23 29.41 23.07
N SER A 247 9.52 29.60 24.17
CA SER A 247 9.54 30.86 24.93
C SER A 247 10.64 30.85 26.00
N LYS A 248 10.84 31.97 26.70
CA LYS A 248 11.87 32.06 27.75
C LYS A 248 11.58 31.17 28.96
N SER A 249 10.31 30.86 29.25
CA SER A 249 9.94 29.98 30.37
C SER A 249 10.32 28.53 30.10
N TRP A 250 10.10 28.05 28.87
CA TRP A 250 10.43 26.68 28.47
C TRP A 250 11.94 26.42 28.41
N ARG A 251 12.74 27.38 27.95
CA ARG A 251 14.21 27.28 27.90
C ARG A 251 14.91 27.16 29.26
N LYS A 252 14.17 27.32 30.36
CA LYS A 252 14.73 27.09 31.71
C LYS A 252 14.96 25.60 31.99
N ASN A 253 14.11 24.75 31.43
CA ASN A 253 14.03 23.33 31.76
C ASN A 253 14.31 22.42 30.56
N ILE A 254 14.35 22.96 29.33
CA ILE A 254 14.50 22.21 28.09
C ILE A 254 15.48 22.94 27.17
N SER A 255 16.52 22.23 26.73
CA SER A 255 17.51 22.71 25.76
C SER A 255 16.94 22.78 24.33
N ASP A 256 17.61 23.51 23.44
CA ASP A 256 17.17 23.59 22.04
C ASP A 256 17.34 22.22 21.32
N GLU A 257 18.33 21.41 21.70
CA GLU A 257 18.52 20.04 21.19
C GLU A 257 17.39 19.10 21.61
N GLU A 258 17.01 19.11 22.90
CA GLU A 258 15.88 18.33 23.40
C GLU A 258 14.56 18.80 22.79
N HIS A 259 14.42 20.10 22.54
CA HIS A 259 13.23 20.63 21.87
C HIS A 259 13.07 20.04 20.47
N ASP A 260 14.10 20.06 19.62
CA ASP A 260 14.02 19.50 18.27
C ASP A 260 13.74 17.98 18.27
N GLU A 261 14.27 17.25 19.25
CA GLU A 261 14.03 15.82 19.40
C GLU A 261 12.57 15.51 19.77
N PHE A 262 12.00 16.23 20.75
CA PHE A 262 10.73 15.83 21.38
C PHE A 262 9.50 16.60 20.94
N VAL A 263 9.64 17.77 20.30
CA VAL A 263 8.50 18.67 20.01
C VAL A 263 7.37 18.00 19.23
N HIS A 264 7.69 17.12 18.28
CA HIS A 264 6.71 16.46 17.42
C HIS A 264 6.40 15.01 17.80
N THR A 265 6.82 14.56 18.99
CA THR A 265 6.66 13.18 19.46
C THR A 265 5.32 12.96 20.17
N LEU A 266 4.82 11.72 20.21
CA LEU A 266 3.54 11.35 20.83
C LEU A 266 3.37 11.92 22.25
N GLY A 267 4.44 11.84 23.05
CA GLY A 267 4.45 12.31 24.44
C GLY A 267 4.19 13.81 24.60
N ASN A 268 4.40 14.63 23.56
CA ASN A 268 4.21 16.07 23.61
C ASN A 268 2.91 16.57 22.97
N LEU A 269 2.14 15.68 22.34
CA LEU A 269 0.98 16.05 21.52
C LEU A 269 -0.34 15.77 22.26
N SER A 270 -1.34 16.63 22.05
CA SER A 270 -2.70 16.45 22.55
C SER A 270 -3.72 17.01 21.54
N ILE A 271 -5.01 16.99 21.89
CA ILE A 271 -6.09 17.62 21.10
C ILE A 271 -6.86 18.63 21.94
N THR A 272 -7.23 19.75 21.31
CA THR A 272 -8.00 20.83 21.94
C THR A 272 -8.67 21.72 20.89
N GLY A 273 -9.79 22.34 21.27
CA GLY A 273 -10.42 23.42 20.49
C GLY A 273 -9.83 24.81 20.75
N TYR A 274 -8.91 24.93 21.72
CA TYR A 274 -8.37 26.22 22.22
C TYR A 274 -6.89 26.43 21.88
N ASN A 275 -6.43 25.85 20.77
CA ASN A 275 -5.01 25.84 20.38
C ASN A 275 -4.48 27.26 20.13
N SER A 276 -5.29 28.11 19.50
CA SER A 276 -4.99 29.53 19.27
C SER A 276 -4.69 30.28 20.56
N GLU A 277 -5.45 30.00 21.61
CA GLU A 277 -5.32 30.62 22.93
C GLU A 277 -4.11 30.09 23.69
N MET A 278 -3.74 28.82 23.48
CA MET A 278 -2.61 28.16 24.13
C MET A 278 -1.25 28.58 23.54
N SER A 279 -1.10 28.52 22.20
CA SER A 279 0.07 29.01 21.46
C SER A 279 1.44 28.74 22.16
N ASN A 280 2.26 29.77 22.40
CA ASN A 280 3.58 29.68 23.05
C ASN A 280 3.56 30.04 24.55
N LYS A 281 2.40 29.93 25.21
CA LYS A 281 2.24 30.18 26.65
C LYS A 281 3.11 29.25 27.49
N SER A 282 3.26 29.62 28.76
CA SER A 282 3.93 28.78 29.75
C SER A 282 3.14 27.48 30.01
N PHE A 283 3.83 26.47 30.52
CA PHE A 283 3.18 25.21 30.90
C PHE A 283 2.00 25.42 31.87
N ALA A 284 2.18 26.24 32.91
CA ALA A 284 1.13 26.52 33.89
C ALA A 284 -0.14 27.10 33.28
N GLU A 285 0.00 28.05 32.33
CA GLU A 285 -1.16 28.62 31.62
C GLU A 285 -1.82 27.57 30.72
N LYS A 286 -1.03 26.75 30.01
CA LYS A 286 -1.56 25.68 29.15
C LYS A 286 -2.31 24.63 29.95
N LYS A 287 -1.75 24.19 31.07
CA LYS A 287 -2.38 23.28 32.02
C LYS A 287 -3.75 23.82 32.47
N HIS A 288 -3.80 25.08 32.90
CA HIS A 288 -5.06 25.71 33.35
C HIS A 288 -6.13 25.71 32.24
N ILE A 289 -5.75 26.03 30.99
CA ILE A 289 -6.69 26.00 29.86
C ILE A 289 -7.20 24.58 29.61
N LEU A 290 -6.31 23.57 29.68
CA LEU A 290 -6.69 22.17 29.50
C LEU A 290 -7.60 21.67 30.62
N GLU A 291 -7.33 22.02 31.87
CA GLU A 291 -8.15 21.64 33.03
C GLU A 291 -9.56 22.22 32.96
N GLU A 292 -9.70 23.49 32.55
CA GLU A 292 -11.00 24.15 32.52
C GLU A 292 -11.84 23.82 31.29
N ASN A 293 -11.19 23.63 30.12
CA ASN A 293 -11.89 23.67 28.83
C ASN A 293 -11.72 22.41 27.98
N SER A 294 -10.74 21.55 28.27
CA SER A 294 -10.50 20.37 27.44
C SER A 294 -11.56 19.30 27.67
N LYS A 295 -12.09 18.76 26.57
CA LYS A 295 -12.95 17.57 26.61
C LYS A 295 -12.17 16.26 26.56
N ALA A 296 -10.87 16.32 26.23
CA ALA A 296 -10.02 15.15 26.14
C ALA A 296 -9.45 14.81 27.53
N ILE A 297 -9.87 13.68 28.09
CA ILE A 297 -9.56 13.22 29.44
C ILE A 297 -8.36 12.26 29.42
N ILE A 298 -8.36 11.25 28.54
CA ILE A 298 -7.33 10.20 28.52
C ILE A 298 -5.99 10.77 28.07
N LEU A 299 -6.00 11.65 27.07
CA LEU A 299 -4.80 12.30 26.54
C LEU A 299 -4.20 13.30 27.54
N ASN A 300 -5.03 14.07 28.24
CA ASN A 300 -4.56 15.18 29.08
C ASN A 300 -4.32 14.80 30.55
N LYS A 301 -4.67 13.58 30.96
CA LYS A 301 -4.49 13.11 32.35
C LYS A 301 -3.09 13.36 32.91
N ASP A 302 -2.03 13.01 32.16
CA ASP A 302 -0.66 13.19 32.65
C ASP A 302 -0.24 14.67 32.70
N VAL A 303 -0.93 15.54 31.95
CA VAL A 303 -0.60 16.96 31.83
C VAL A 303 -1.15 17.74 33.03
N VAL A 304 -2.40 17.44 33.39
CA VAL A 304 -3.09 18.09 34.52
C VAL A 304 -2.50 17.68 35.88
N ASP A 305 -1.91 16.48 35.96
CA ASP A 305 -1.32 15.97 37.21
C ASP A 305 0.09 16.53 37.51
N LYS A 306 0.63 17.43 36.68
CA LYS A 306 2.03 17.91 36.77
C LYS A 306 2.13 19.39 37.08
N ASP A 307 3.14 19.77 37.86
CA ASP A 307 3.45 21.18 38.16
C ASP A 307 4.45 21.78 37.16
N GLU A 308 5.37 20.95 36.66
CA GLU A 308 6.32 21.28 35.60
C GLU A 308 6.25 20.23 34.50
N TRP A 309 6.66 20.60 33.29
CA TRP A 309 6.70 19.72 32.13
C TRP A 309 8.13 19.58 31.63
N THR A 310 8.70 18.39 31.83
CA THR A 310 10.10 18.08 31.51
C THR A 310 10.19 17.01 30.42
N ILE A 311 11.38 16.77 29.89
CA ILE A 311 11.63 15.68 28.95
C ILE A 311 11.32 14.30 29.58
N ALA A 312 11.53 14.15 30.89
CA ALA A 312 11.18 12.92 31.59
C ALA A 312 9.66 12.67 31.57
N ASP A 313 8.85 13.73 31.70
CA ASP A 313 7.39 13.64 31.63
C ASP A 313 6.91 13.31 30.21
N ILE A 314 7.51 13.92 29.18
CA ILE A 314 7.22 13.61 27.78
C ILE A 314 7.50 12.13 27.49
N LYS A 315 8.66 11.60 27.91
CA LYS A 315 9.01 10.19 27.72
C LYS A 315 8.08 9.25 28.45
N ALA A 316 7.79 9.53 29.73
CA ALA A 316 6.86 8.70 30.52
C ALA A 316 5.45 8.69 29.94
N ARG A 317 4.97 9.85 29.45
CA ARG A 317 3.69 9.95 28.74
C ARG A 317 3.71 9.17 27.42
N ALA A 318 4.77 9.29 26.63
CA ALA A 318 4.91 8.57 25.37
C ALA A 318 4.80 7.05 25.56
N GLU A 319 5.45 6.50 26.59
CA GLU A 319 5.36 5.08 26.97
C GLU A 319 3.91 4.66 27.27
N ARG A 320 3.23 5.41 28.15
CA ARG A 320 1.83 5.12 28.52
C ARG A 320 0.89 5.15 27.30
N LEU A 321 1.03 6.18 26.47
CA LEU A 321 0.20 6.33 25.27
C LEU A 321 0.52 5.25 24.22
N ALA A 322 1.80 4.88 24.08
CA ALA A 322 2.20 3.78 23.21
C ALA A 322 1.58 2.45 23.68
N ASP A 323 1.54 2.18 24.98
CA ASP A 323 0.92 0.96 25.51
C ASP A 323 -0.60 0.92 25.24
N ILE A 324 -1.31 2.05 25.25
CA ILE A 324 -2.73 2.12 24.83
C ILE A 324 -2.87 1.72 23.36
N LEU A 325 -2.01 2.28 22.50
CA LEU A 325 -2.06 2.02 21.06
C LEU A 325 -1.61 0.61 20.69
N LEU A 326 -0.67 0.02 21.43
CA LEU A 326 -0.27 -1.38 21.25
C LEU A 326 -1.46 -2.33 21.42
N ASN A 327 -2.26 -2.11 22.46
CA ASN A 327 -3.47 -2.90 22.68
C ASN A 327 -4.54 -2.63 21.61
N ARG A 328 -4.65 -1.39 21.13
CA ARG A 328 -5.63 -1.03 20.10
C ARG A 328 -5.27 -1.57 18.71
N TYR A 329 -3.98 -1.60 18.39
CA TYR A 329 -3.44 -2.04 17.10
C TYR A 329 -2.82 -3.44 17.18
N GLU A 330 -3.34 -4.26 18.10
CA GLU A 330 -2.93 -5.63 18.28
C GLU A 330 -3.27 -6.45 17.03
N LEU A 331 -2.31 -7.24 16.55
CA LEU A 331 -2.53 -8.19 15.46
C LEU A 331 -1.99 -9.55 15.88
N ASN A 332 -2.88 -10.54 15.88
CA ASN A 332 -2.54 -11.90 16.26
C ASN A 332 -2.34 -12.78 15.02
N PRO A 333 -1.14 -13.36 14.81
CA PRO A 333 -0.88 -14.26 13.70
C PRO A 333 -1.60 -15.59 13.89
N ILE A 334 -2.21 -16.10 12.83
CA ILE A 334 -2.90 -17.39 12.86
C ILE A 334 -1.97 -18.52 12.40
N GLU A 335 -1.70 -19.43 13.33
CA GLU A 335 -0.98 -20.67 13.06
C GLU A 335 -1.97 -21.84 12.86
N ASP A 336 -2.36 -22.08 11.62
CA ASP A 336 -3.16 -23.26 11.25
C ASP A 336 -2.48 -24.07 10.15
N SER A 337 -1.99 -25.27 10.47
CA SER A 337 -1.30 -26.15 9.52
C SER A 337 -2.18 -26.62 8.36
N ARG A 338 -3.52 -26.54 8.48
CA ARG A 338 -4.46 -26.90 7.42
C ARG A 338 -4.53 -25.84 6.32
N ILE A 339 -4.15 -24.61 6.64
CA ILE A 339 -4.04 -23.48 5.70
C ILE A 339 -2.66 -23.54 5.09
N GLU A 340 -2.60 -23.72 3.79
CA GLU A 340 -1.35 -23.79 3.05
C GLU A 340 -1.39 -22.79 1.90
N PHE A 341 -0.22 -22.32 1.52
CA PHE A 341 -0.01 -21.51 0.33
C PHE A 341 0.98 -22.22 -0.56
N GLU A 342 0.99 -21.88 -1.85
CA GLU A 342 1.97 -22.44 -2.77
C GLU A 342 3.39 -22.08 -2.29
N ALA A 343 4.15 -23.08 -1.85
CA ALA A 343 5.51 -22.88 -1.39
C ALA A 343 6.37 -22.43 -2.57
N VAL A 344 7.03 -21.28 -2.41
CA VAL A 344 7.91 -20.70 -3.42
C VAL A 344 9.30 -20.42 -2.83
N ASP A 345 10.34 -20.83 -3.55
CA ASP A 345 11.71 -20.39 -3.27
C ASP A 345 11.94 -19.02 -3.92
N LYS A 346 12.70 -18.18 -3.24
CA LYS A 346 13.19 -16.91 -3.77
C LYS A 346 14.58 -17.11 -4.38
N ILE A 347 14.78 -16.63 -5.60
CA ILE A 347 16.08 -16.63 -6.28
C ILE A 347 16.44 -15.20 -6.62
N GLY A 348 17.42 -14.64 -5.91
CA GLY A 348 18.00 -13.33 -6.20
C GLY A 348 19.02 -13.36 -7.34
N LEU A 349 19.53 -12.18 -7.69
CA LEU A 349 20.48 -11.99 -8.80
C LEU A 349 21.90 -12.54 -8.50
N ASP A 350 22.20 -12.87 -7.25
CA ASP A 350 23.51 -13.39 -6.85
C ASP A 350 23.65 -14.91 -7.03
N ASN A 351 22.55 -15.62 -7.29
CA ASN A 351 22.55 -17.07 -7.53
C ASN A 351 21.82 -17.44 -8.82
N LEU A 352 22.45 -17.11 -9.95
CA LEU A 352 21.88 -17.30 -11.30
C LEU A 352 21.57 -18.79 -11.59
N ASP A 353 22.41 -19.70 -11.09
CA ASP A 353 22.32 -21.14 -11.35
C ASP A 353 21.13 -21.82 -10.66
N ALA A 354 20.65 -21.25 -9.56
CA ALA A 354 19.49 -21.76 -8.82
C ALA A 354 18.20 -21.80 -9.66
N THR A 355 18.13 -21.07 -10.79
CA THR A 355 16.98 -21.06 -11.68
C THR A 355 16.84 -22.31 -12.55
N THR A 356 17.92 -23.09 -12.70
CA THR A 356 17.95 -24.24 -13.62
C THR A 356 17.02 -25.36 -13.13
N GLY A 357 16.13 -25.80 -14.02
CA GLY A 357 15.15 -26.87 -13.72
C GLY A 357 14.02 -26.45 -12.78
N ARG A 358 13.88 -25.15 -12.46
CA ARG A 358 12.80 -24.62 -11.62
C ARG A 358 11.61 -24.18 -12.48
N LYS A 359 10.41 -24.19 -11.90
CA LYS A 359 9.20 -23.59 -12.51
C LYS A 359 8.99 -22.20 -11.93
N LEU A 360 9.01 -21.19 -12.81
CA LEU A 360 8.75 -19.80 -12.44
C LEU A 360 7.27 -19.61 -12.05
N VAL A 361 7.04 -18.77 -11.03
CA VAL A 361 5.70 -18.37 -10.58
C VAL A 361 5.49 -16.88 -10.80
N SER A 362 6.48 -16.07 -10.44
CA SER A 362 6.44 -14.61 -10.51
C SER A 362 7.84 -14.02 -10.33
N PHE A 363 8.01 -12.72 -10.56
CA PHE A 363 9.16 -11.96 -10.07
C PHE A 363 8.68 -10.84 -9.15
N THR A 364 9.56 -10.36 -8.27
CA THR A 364 9.37 -9.15 -7.48
C THR A 364 10.37 -8.11 -7.97
N LEU A 365 9.92 -6.86 -8.12
CA LEU A 365 10.70 -5.68 -8.44
C LEU A 365 10.20 -4.54 -7.56
N GLU A 366 11.10 -3.90 -6.81
CA GLU A 366 10.79 -2.76 -5.91
C GLU A 366 9.61 -3.09 -4.97
N GLY A 367 9.62 -4.33 -4.46
CA GLY A 367 8.60 -4.86 -3.56
C GLY A 367 7.25 -5.24 -4.21
N SER A 368 7.00 -4.83 -5.46
CA SER A 368 5.84 -5.23 -6.24
C SER A 368 6.06 -6.60 -6.91
N LYS A 369 5.08 -7.50 -6.84
CA LYS A 369 5.20 -8.87 -7.35
C LYS A 369 4.33 -9.11 -8.58
N TYR A 370 4.96 -9.55 -9.67
CA TYR A 370 4.36 -9.69 -10.99
C TYR A 370 4.28 -11.16 -11.41
N PRO A 371 3.07 -11.72 -11.66
CA PRO A 371 2.92 -13.10 -12.11
C PRO A 371 3.50 -13.29 -13.51
N VAL A 372 4.30 -14.34 -13.69
CA VAL A 372 4.94 -14.62 -14.98
C VAL A 372 5.21 -16.11 -15.11
N LYS A 373 4.87 -16.65 -16.30
CA LYS A 373 4.91 -18.09 -16.54
C LYS A 373 6.29 -18.56 -17.01
N TYR A 374 7.00 -17.75 -17.81
CA TYR A 374 8.24 -18.16 -18.46
C TYR A 374 9.38 -17.19 -18.17
N PHE A 375 10.59 -17.73 -17.91
CA PHE A 375 11.80 -16.93 -17.62
C PHE A 375 12.14 -15.94 -18.75
N LYS A 376 11.87 -16.30 -20.01
CA LYS A 376 12.10 -15.43 -21.17
C LYS A 376 11.26 -14.15 -21.14
N ASP A 377 10.11 -14.16 -20.46
CA ASP A 377 9.21 -13.01 -20.42
C ASP A 377 9.63 -12.02 -19.33
N VAL A 378 10.48 -12.42 -18.38
CA VAL A 378 10.86 -11.58 -17.23
C VAL A 378 11.68 -10.36 -17.66
N PRO A 379 12.77 -10.47 -18.46
CA PRO A 379 13.50 -9.28 -18.91
C PRO A 379 12.61 -8.28 -19.65
N LEU A 380 11.69 -8.78 -20.47
CA LEU A 380 10.74 -7.94 -21.20
C LEU A 380 9.78 -7.22 -20.25
N GLN A 381 9.19 -7.92 -19.28
CA GLN A 381 8.27 -7.28 -18.34
C GLN A 381 8.99 -6.29 -17.44
N VAL A 382 10.17 -6.63 -16.91
CA VAL A 382 10.98 -5.73 -16.08
C VAL A 382 11.33 -4.46 -16.85
N ILE A 383 11.85 -4.57 -18.07
CA ILE A 383 12.23 -3.39 -18.83
C ILE A 383 11.01 -2.55 -19.26
N GLN A 384 9.85 -3.17 -19.48
CA GLN A 384 8.60 -2.46 -19.75
C GLN A 384 8.08 -1.71 -18.51
N ILE A 385 8.29 -2.24 -17.31
CA ILE A 385 7.98 -1.56 -16.05
C ILE A 385 8.97 -0.39 -15.86
N LEU A 386 10.27 -0.62 -16.02
CA LEU A 386 11.28 0.42 -15.81
C LEU A 386 11.25 1.54 -16.86
N ASP A 387 10.88 1.23 -18.12
CA ASP A 387 10.58 2.24 -19.15
C ASP A 387 9.30 3.02 -18.83
N GLN A 388 8.43 2.50 -17.97
CA GLN A 388 7.29 3.28 -17.48
C GLN A 388 7.73 4.42 -16.58
N ASP A 389 8.69 4.16 -15.70
CA ASP A 389 9.12 5.11 -14.69
C ASP A 389 10.16 6.10 -15.23
N ASN A 390 11.07 5.64 -16.10
CA ASN A 390 12.09 6.51 -16.69
C ASN A 390 12.38 6.16 -18.17
N PRO A 391 11.55 6.67 -19.11
CA PRO A 391 11.71 6.39 -20.55
C PRO A 391 13.03 6.91 -21.14
N ASP A 392 13.55 8.01 -20.60
CA ASP A 392 14.79 8.62 -21.08
C ASP A 392 16.02 7.84 -20.61
N LEU A 393 15.96 7.25 -19.41
CA LEU A 393 16.97 6.29 -18.97
C LEU A 393 17.01 5.08 -19.90
N LEU A 394 15.86 4.47 -20.28
CA LEU A 394 15.88 3.36 -21.25
C LEU A 394 16.56 3.76 -22.56
N LYS A 395 16.25 4.95 -23.09
CA LYS A 395 16.90 5.46 -24.33
C LYS A 395 18.41 5.56 -24.17
N SER A 396 18.90 6.03 -23.01
CA SER A 396 20.34 6.13 -22.75
C SER A 396 21.02 4.77 -22.55
N LEU A 397 20.24 3.73 -22.22
CA LEU A 397 20.73 2.35 -22.08
C LEU A 397 20.67 1.55 -23.39
N VAL A 398 20.19 2.12 -24.49
CA VAL A 398 20.32 1.50 -25.82
C VAL A 398 21.80 1.33 -26.14
N GLY A 399 22.21 0.10 -26.45
CA GLY A 399 23.61 -0.28 -26.58
C GLY A 399 24.21 -0.94 -25.33
N LEU A 400 23.42 -1.17 -24.27
CA LEU A 400 23.85 -1.96 -23.11
C LEU A 400 24.25 -3.37 -23.56
N THR A 401 25.41 -3.84 -23.10
CA THR A 401 25.99 -5.12 -23.52
C THR A 401 26.00 -6.16 -22.42
N TRP A 402 26.28 -7.41 -22.79
CA TRP A 402 26.42 -8.54 -21.88
C TRP A 402 27.37 -8.25 -20.70
N LYS A 403 28.45 -7.49 -20.90
CA LYS A 403 29.42 -7.13 -19.85
C LYS A 403 29.06 -5.87 -19.05
N GLY A 404 27.87 -5.30 -19.25
CA GLY A 404 27.44 -4.09 -18.54
C GLY A 404 28.02 -2.78 -19.08
N THR A 405 28.70 -2.83 -20.22
CA THR A 405 29.23 -1.64 -20.92
C THR A 405 28.25 -1.13 -21.98
N LEU A 406 28.34 0.15 -22.34
CA LEU A 406 27.55 0.74 -23.43
C LEU A 406 28.34 0.76 -24.75
N ASN A 407 27.66 0.45 -25.86
CA ASN A 407 28.14 0.61 -27.24
C ASN A 407 29.44 -0.13 -27.61
N ASN A 408 29.82 -1.15 -26.83
CA ASN A 408 31.06 -1.92 -27.02
C ASN A 408 30.79 -3.40 -27.36
N ALA A 409 29.86 -3.65 -28.28
CA ALA A 409 29.49 -5.01 -28.65
C ALA A 409 30.55 -5.71 -29.51
N ASN A 410 30.73 -7.01 -29.30
CA ASN A 410 31.56 -7.88 -30.12
C ASN A 410 31.07 -9.34 -30.03
N GLN A 411 31.77 -10.28 -30.67
CA GLN A 411 31.39 -11.70 -30.71
C GLN A 411 31.19 -12.32 -29.31
N ASN A 412 31.89 -11.82 -28.28
CA ASN A 412 31.81 -12.31 -26.89
C ASN A 412 31.07 -11.32 -25.97
N ASN A 413 30.45 -10.29 -26.51
CA ASN A 413 29.76 -9.23 -25.75
C ASN A 413 28.56 -8.70 -26.54
N SER A 414 27.50 -9.48 -26.66
CA SER A 414 26.31 -9.09 -27.41
C SER A 414 25.53 -7.97 -26.73
N PHE A 415 24.74 -7.22 -27.49
CA PHE A 415 23.80 -6.23 -26.93
C PHE A 415 22.68 -6.90 -26.15
N ILE A 416 22.39 -6.41 -24.96
CA ILE A 416 21.21 -6.74 -24.16
C ILE A 416 20.04 -5.84 -24.58
N ILE A 417 20.28 -4.53 -24.74
CA ILE A 417 19.29 -3.55 -25.20
C ILE A 417 19.81 -2.92 -26.48
N CYS A 418 19.01 -2.93 -27.55
CA CYS A 418 19.46 -2.47 -28.86
C CYS A 418 18.31 -1.99 -29.75
N GLN A 419 18.65 -1.39 -30.89
CA GLN A 419 17.70 -1.04 -31.95
C GLN A 419 17.51 -2.20 -32.93
N GLU A 420 16.45 -2.17 -33.73
CA GLU A 420 16.15 -3.27 -34.65
C GLU A 420 17.29 -3.53 -35.65
N LYS A 421 17.91 -2.45 -36.12
CA LYS A 421 19.04 -2.48 -37.06
C LYS A 421 20.29 -3.19 -36.52
N ASP A 422 20.43 -3.29 -35.20
CA ASP A 422 21.60 -3.87 -34.54
C ASP A 422 21.42 -5.39 -34.33
N ILE A 423 20.24 -5.93 -34.63
CA ILE A 423 19.90 -7.34 -34.44
C ILE A 423 20.21 -8.11 -35.72
N ASP A 424 21.11 -9.09 -35.63
CA ASP A 424 21.34 -10.07 -36.70
C ASP A 424 20.04 -10.84 -36.98
N ASP A 425 19.64 -10.94 -38.25
CA ASP A 425 18.45 -11.67 -38.70
C ASP A 425 18.38 -13.10 -38.13
N LYS A 426 19.52 -13.77 -37.96
CA LYS A 426 19.59 -15.12 -37.39
C LYS A 426 19.31 -15.17 -35.88
N LEU A 427 19.45 -14.04 -35.20
CA LEU A 427 19.28 -13.90 -33.75
C LEU A 427 17.98 -13.16 -33.36
N LYS A 428 17.14 -12.77 -34.32
CA LYS A 428 15.85 -12.10 -34.06
C LYS A 428 14.97 -12.82 -33.04
N TRP A 429 14.96 -14.15 -33.04
CA TRP A 429 14.21 -14.97 -32.08
C TRP A 429 14.63 -14.74 -30.62
N SER A 430 15.84 -14.24 -30.38
CA SER A 430 16.41 -14.04 -29.05
C SER A 430 16.16 -12.65 -28.46
N TYR A 431 15.46 -11.79 -29.20
CA TYR A 431 15.09 -10.44 -28.78
C TYR A 431 13.56 -10.28 -28.80
N SER A 432 13.07 -9.42 -27.92
CA SER A 432 11.65 -9.04 -27.88
C SER A 432 11.52 -7.53 -27.93
N LYS A 433 10.52 -7.05 -28.68
CA LYS A 433 10.25 -5.62 -28.83
C LYS A 433 9.71 -5.06 -27.51
N VAL A 434 10.38 -4.04 -26.98
CA VAL A 434 9.95 -3.30 -25.79
C VAL A 434 8.97 -2.20 -26.17
N ARG A 435 9.40 -1.33 -27.09
CA ARG A 435 8.61 -0.28 -27.76
C ARG A 435 9.25 0.07 -29.10
N ASP A 436 8.77 1.11 -29.76
CA ASP A 436 9.26 1.49 -31.09
C ASP A 436 10.78 1.67 -31.12
N ASP A 437 11.40 0.88 -31.99
CA ASP A 437 12.85 0.78 -32.22
C ASP A 437 13.72 0.45 -30.99
N ILE A 438 13.15 -0.17 -29.95
CA ILE A 438 13.90 -0.67 -28.79
C ILE A 438 13.55 -2.13 -28.49
N TYR A 439 14.58 -2.97 -28.43
CA TYR A 439 14.49 -4.40 -28.20
C TYR A 439 15.35 -4.83 -27.02
N VAL A 440 14.91 -5.86 -26.31
CA VAL A 440 15.65 -6.47 -25.18
C VAL A 440 15.88 -7.95 -25.45
N MET A 441 17.03 -8.46 -25.01
CA MET A 441 17.37 -9.89 -25.08
C MET A 441 16.49 -10.70 -24.12
N THR A 442 15.77 -11.67 -24.66
CA THR A 442 14.87 -12.60 -23.92
C THR A 442 15.12 -14.07 -24.25
N GLY A 443 15.89 -14.34 -25.30
CA GLY A 443 16.18 -15.68 -25.76
C GLY A 443 17.23 -16.41 -24.93
N GLY A 444 17.04 -17.71 -24.77
CA GLY A 444 18.01 -18.62 -24.17
C GLY A 444 17.53 -19.25 -22.86
N SER A 445 18.50 -19.72 -22.06
CA SER A 445 18.22 -20.42 -20.79
C SER A 445 17.74 -19.48 -19.68
N ALA A 446 17.19 -20.04 -18.60
CA ALA A 446 16.83 -19.28 -17.41
C ALA A 446 18.04 -18.54 -16.82
N HIS A 447 19.21 -19.19 -16.77
CA HIS A 447 20.48 -18.58 -16.39
C HIS A 447 20.82 -17.36 -17.26
N ARG A 448 20.66 -17.46 -18.59
CA ARG A 448 20.94 -16.34 -19.50
C ARG A 448 20.01 -15.15 -19.24
N ASN A 449 18.71 -15.42 -19.04
CA ASN A 449 17.73 -14.38 -18.71
C ASN A 449 18.04 -13.73 -17.35
N MET A 450 18.48 -14.49 -16.36
CA MET A 450 18.93 -13.96 -15.07
C MET A 450 20.15 -13.05 -15.20
N HIS A 451 21.11 -13.41 -16.05
CA HIS A 451 22.25 -12.55 -16.33
C HIS A 451 21.82 -11.23 -16.99
N VAL A 452 20.91 -11.30 -17.97
CA VAL A 452 20.33 -10.10 -18.60
C VAL A 452 19.67 -9.20 -17.54
N LEU A 453 18.84 -9.78 -16.67
CA LEU A 453 18.18 -9.06 -15.58
C LEU A 453 19.19 -8.39 -14.66
N LYS A 454 20.26 -9.08 -14.28
CA LYS A 454 21.33 -8.50 -13.46
C LYS A 454 21.88 -7.22 -14.07
N GLN A 455 22.17 -7.22 -15.38
CA GLN A 455 22.71 -6.04 -16.06
C GLN A 455 21.68 -4.90 -16.16
N ILE A 456 20.40 -5.22 -16.34
CA ILE A 456 19.32 -4.22 -16.35
C ILE A 456 19.18 -3.58 -14.96
N ILE A 457 19.03 -4.39 -13.90
CA ILE A 457 18.86 -3.92 -12.53
C ILE A 457 20.06 -3.07 -12.06
N GLU A 458 21.29 -3.49 -12.37
CA GLU A 458 22.50 -2.71 -12.10
C GLU A 458 22.54 -1.38 -12.87
N ALA A 459 22.15 -1.37 -14.15
CA ALA A 459 22.10 -0.16 -14.97
C ALA A 459 21.06 0.86 -14.48
N TYR A 460 19.93 0.39 -13.94
CA TYR A 460 18.90 1.22 -13.31
C TYR A 460 19.22 1.58 -11.84
N LYS A 461 20.33 1.07 -11.28
CA LYS A 461 20.76 1.30 -9.89
C LYS A 461 19.73 0.86 -8.85
N ILE A 462 18.97 -0.19 -9.16
CA ILE A 462 17.99 -0.77 -8.24
C ILE A 462 18.73 -1.66 -7.24
N PRO A 463 18.48 -1.54 -5.93
CA PRO A 463 19.07 -2.42 -4.92
C PRO A 463 18.83 -3.90 -5.25
N LYS A 464 19.84 -4.75 -5.06
CA LYS A 464 19.77 -6.17 -5.47
C LYS A 464 18.70 -6.96 -4.73
N ASP A 465 18.41 -6.58 -3.49
CA ASP A 465 17.39 -7.15 -2.61
C ASP A 465 15.96 -6.75 -3.02
N GLU A 466 15.82 -5.72 -3.85
CA GLU A 466 14.53 -5.30 -4.40
C GLU A 466 14.11 -6.10 -5.64
N PHE A 467 14.98 -6.99 -6.16
CA PHE A 467 14.63 -7.91 -7.23
C PHE A 467 14.88 -9.39 -6.88
N TYR A 468 13.85 -10.22 -7.05
CA TYR A 468 14.00 -11.68 -6.95
C TYR A 468 12.93 -12.42 -7.75
N LEU A 469 13.25 -13.62 -8.22
CA LEU A 469 12.28 -14.55 -8.80
C LEU A 469 11.64 -15.39 -7.70
N SER A 470 10.34 -15.64 -7.80
CA SER A 470 9.66 -16.69 -7.03
C SER A 470 9.47 -17.90 -7.93
N VAL A 471 10.02 -19.04 -7.53
CA VAL A 471 9.89 -20.31 -8.25
C VAL A 471 9.25 -21.35 -7.33
N LYS A 472 8.53 -22.34 -7.88
CA LYS A 472 8.00 -23.45 -7.09
C LYS A 472 9.15 -24.18 -6.38
N VAL A 473 8.97 -24.52 -5.10
CA VAL A 473 9.89 -25.39 -4.35
C VAL A 473 10.17 -26.67 -5.17
N LYS A 474 11.41 -27.17 -5.15
CA LYS A 474 11.71 -28.47 -5.78
C LYS A 474 10.98 -29.54 -4.97
N GLU A 475 10.06 -30.25 -5.61
CA GLU A 475 9.58 -31.53 -5.08
C GLU A 475 10.77 -32.49 -5.10
N ASN A 476 11.16 -32.99 -3.92
CA ASN A 476 12.25 -33.96 -3.76
C ASN A 476 11.86 -35.33 -4.30
#